data_AF-A0A522B6N8-F1
#
_entry.id   AF-A0A522B6N8-F1
#
_cell.length_a   1.000
_cell.length_b   1.000
_cell.length_c   1.000
_cell.angle_alpha   90.00
_cell.angle_beta   90.00
_cell.angle_gamma   90.00
#
_symmetry.space_group_name_H-M   'P 1'
#
loop_
_entity.id
_entity.type
_entity.pdbx_description
1 polymer ?
#
loop_
_entity_poly.entity_id
_entity_poly.type
_entity_poly.pdbx_seq_one_letter_code
_entity_poly.pdbx_strand_id
1 'polypeptide(L)'
;MTTDEGVLFPAGPDGRRSTASTGRAVWADAMRGVDDDLAVRVRAAKDWRKDYVDAVVAHTAAATRTAEGCVLVARQGLASLADRMVFERAGQSRPVAEALAEGAPCESMSIKGEGDRRTELALPYRGDVLTGDALRRRLDAWVERGTIEPSCGAALLRVLDEPEQLDLSDAAFALMGAGAEMGPLEPLLQWGAHVVAIDVAKPRIWERLTRVAREGAGVLTAPLGADASPGVDLLTQTPEIAGFLRTAADGMPLTVGSYAYADGARHVQVVHASDALVELLLRERPGTGYAELATPTDAFAVPQDVVEDSRGRWGSRGWRGALQAPARAVTRGSLYASAYATSVQREDGTTVGIADVLVPQQGPNYTLAKRIQRWRAIAAQADGHPVSANVAPATATHSVMKNRLLAAAYSGAKRFGVEVFAPETSRVLMAALLVHDLRAQAPAPAHPDDLFVAGAAHGGLWRVAYSPRSVLGLAAVTGLPAALRGR
;
A
#
# COMPACT_ATOMS: atom_id res chain seq x y z
N MET A 1 2.07 -4.12 26.30
CA MET A 1 1.34 -5.36 26.60
C MET A 1 1.05 -6.02 25.27
N THR A 2 1.55 -7.23 25.04
CA THR A 2 1.01 -8.11 24.00
C THR A 2 -0.41 -8.43 24.44
N THR A 3 -1.39 -8.03 23.64
CA THR A 3 -2.76 -8.50 23.86
C THR A 3 -2.75 -9.97 23.47
N ASP A 4 -3.05 -10.84 24.43
CA ASP A 4 -3.23 -12.28 24.20
C ASP A 4 -4.61 -12.59 23.57
N GLU A 5 -5.29 -11.56 23.07
CA GLU A 5 -6.60 -11.61 22.42
C GLU A 5 -6.59 -10.83 21.11
N GLY A 6 -7.51 -11.21 20.22
CA GLY A 6 -7.72 -10.66 18.89
C GLY A 6 -7.16 -11.54 17.77
N VAL A 7 -6.89 -10.93 16.61
CA VAL A 7 -6.24 -11.59 15.48
C VAL A 7 -4.75 -11.81 15.77
N LEU A 8 -4.33 -13.07 15.87
CA LEU A 8 -2.99 -13.49 16.27
C LEU A 8 -2.36 -14.46 15.26
N PHE A 9 -1.03 -14.46 15.23
CA PHE A 9 -0.27 -15.55 14.62
C PHE A 9 -0.53 -16.87 15.38
N PRO A 10 -0.45 -18.03 14.74
CA PRO A 10 -0.67 -19.31 15.43
C PRO A 10 0.40 -19.54 16.50
N ALA A 11 0.00 -20.11 17.63
CA ALA A 11 0.93 -20.61 18.64
C ALA A 11 1.57 -21.92 18.16
N GLY A 12 2.89 -22.03 18.30
CA GLY A 12 3.60 -23.28 18.06
C GLY A 12 3.42 -24.29 19.20
N PRO A 13 3.98 -25.50 19.07
CA PRO A 13 3.94 -26.52 20.12
C PRO A 13 4.57 -26.06 21.45
N ASP A 14 5.48 -25.09 21.39
CA ASP A 14 6.13 -24.46 22.55
C ASP A 14 5.35 -23.25 23.11
N GLY A 15 4.13 -23.01 22.61
CA GLY A 15 3.29 -21.86 22.95
C GLY A 15 3.74 -20.54 22.32
N ARG A 16 4.86 -20.51 21.57
CA ARG A 16 5.38 -19.26 20.98
C ARG A 16 4.77 -18.99 19.62
N ARG A 17 4.47 -17.72 19.34
CA ARG A 17 3.92 -17.26 18.05
C ARG A 17 5.05 -16.80 17.11
N SER A 18 5.58 -17.73 16.32
CA SER A 18 6.73 -17.45 15.43
C SER A 18 6.32 -16.79 14.12
N THR A 19 6.40 -15.46 14.06
CA THR A 19 6.06 -14.69 12.84
C THR A 19 6.94 -15.01 11.64
N ALA A 20 8.23 -15.28 11.86
CA ALA A 20 9.15 -15.65 10.79
C ALA A 20 8.81 -17.01 10.17
N SER A 21 8.42 -17.99 11.00
CA SER A 21 8.02 -19.32 10.52
C SER A 21 6.71 -19.24 9.74
N THR A 22 5.69 -18.56 10.29
CA THR A 22 4.41 -18.37 9.61
C THR A 22 4.59 -17.63 8.29
N GLY A 23 5.31 -16.51 8.29
CA GLY A 23 5.52 -15.73 7.07
C GLY A 23 6.26 -16.51 5.99
N ARG A 24 7.34 -17.21 6.34
CA ARG A 24 8.07 -18.08 5.40
C ARG A 24 7.18 -19.19 4.83
N ALA A 25 6.31 -19.78 5.65
CA ALA A 25 5.37 -20.80 5.19
C ALA A 25 4.36 -20.24 4.19
N VAL A 26 3.81 -19.04 4.43
CA VAL A 26 2.89 -18.35 3.52
C VAL A 26 3.56 -18.06 2.17
N TRP A 27 4.77 -17.49 2.17
CA TRP A 27 5.52 -17.24 0.94
C TRP A 27 5.85 -18.52 0.15
N ALA A 28 6.12 -19.63 0.84
CA ALA A 28 6.35 -20.91 0.18
C ALA A 28 5.07 -21.51 -0.40
N ASP A 29 3.96 -21.47 0.36
CA ASP A 29 2.68 -22.03 -0.08
C ASP A 29 2.09 -21.29 -1.27
N ALA A 30 2.33 -19.97 -1.34
CA ALA A 30 1.92 -19.10 -2.44
C ALA A 30 2.54 -19.48 -3.79
N MET A 31 3.65 -20.23 -3.82
CA MET A 31 4.35 -20.57 -5.07
C MET A 31 4.05 -21.96 -5.62
N ARG A 32 3.22 -22.76 -4.92
CA ARG A 32 2.99 -24.16 -5.28
C ARG A 32 2.27 -24.27 -6.62
N GLY A 33 2.84 -25.06 -7.53
CA GLY A 33 2.34 -25.24 -8.89
C GLY A 33 2.69 -24.11 -9.85
N VAL A 34 3.37 -23.05 -9.39
CA VAL A 34 3.92 -21.99 -10.25
C VAL A 34 5.44 -22.08 -10.31
N ASP A 35 6.11 -22.24 -9.17
CA ASP A 35 7.55 -22.51 -9.07
C ASP A 35 7.83 -23.35 -7.82
N ASP A 36 7.70 -24.67 -7.94
CA ASP A 36 7.86 -25.60 -6.83
C ASP A 36 9.29 -25.61 -6.26
N ASP A 37 10.30 -25.38 -7.10
CA ASP A 37 11.69 -25.28 -6.67
C ASP A 37 11.90 -24.02 -5.81
N LEU A 38 11.31 -22.89 -6.17
CA LEU A 38 11.29 -21.70 -5.32
C LEU A 38 10.52 -21.96 -4.02
N ALA A 39 9.37 -22.62 -4.07
CA ALA A 39 8.60 -22.97 -2.87
C ALA A 39 9.43 -23.80 -1.88
N VAL A 40 10.13 -24.83 -2.36
CA VAL A 40 11.04 -25.67 -1.57
C VAL A 40 12.19 -24.85 -0.98
N ARG A 41 12.84 -24.00 -1.78
CA ARG A 41 13.95 -23.14 -1.31
C ARG A 41 13.50 -22.17 -0.22
N VAL A 42 12.36 -21.48 -0.42
CA VAL A 42 11.79 -20.55 0.56
C VAL A 42 11.47 -21.28 1.86
N ARG A 43 10.85 -22.46 1.78
CA ARG A 43 10.52 -23.28 2.96
C ARG A 43 11.76 -23.73 3.72
N ALA A 44 12.85 -24.05 3.03
CA ALA A 44 14.11 -24.50 3.61
C ALA A 44 15.00 -23.35 4.15
N ALA A 45 14.63 -22.08 3.94
CA ALA A 45 15.43 -20.92 4.37
C ALA A 45 15.65 -20.93 5.89
N LYS A 46 16.91 -20.95 6.32
CA LYS A 46 17.30 -21.04 7.74
C LYS A 46 17.20 -19.70 8.46
N ASP A 47 17.61 -18.61 7.79
CA ASP A 47 17.57 -17.26 8.35
C ASP A 47 16.68 -16.36 7.48
N TRP A 48 15.36 -16.57 7.61
CA TRP A 48 14.37 -15.83 6.83
C TRP A 48 14.53 -14.31 6.91
N ARG A 49 15.05 -13.78 8.02
CA ARG A 49 15.29 -12.33 8.15
C ARG A 49 16.34 -11.80 7.19
N LYS A 50 17.28 -12.64 6.75
CA LYS A 50 18.31 -12.27 5.75
C LYS A 50 17.91 -12.68 4.35
N ASP A 51 17.25 -13.82 4.21
CA ASP A 51 17.00 -14.45 2.91
C ASP A 51 15.75 -13.90 2.19
N TYR A 52 14.86 -13.19 2.90
CA TYR A 52 13.54 -12.83 2.35
C TYR A 52 13.58 -11.89 1.15
N VAL A 53 14.54 -10.97 1.05
CA VAL A 53 14.56 -9.97 -0.02
C VAL A 53 14.71 -10.64 -1.38
N ASP A 54 15.71 -11.50 -1.52
CA ASP A 54 15.97 -12.22 -2.77
C ASP A 54 14.83 -13.21 -3.08
N ALA A 55 14.25 -13.83 -2.03
CA ALA A 55 13.07 -14.68 -2.18
C ALA A 55 11.84 -13.92 -2.73
N VAL A 56 11.58 -12.70 -2.27
CA VAL A 56 10.43 -11.88 -2.72
C VAL A 56 10.63 -11.36 -4.15
N VAL A 57 11.87 -11.02 -4.52
CA VAL A 57 12.22 -10.68 -5.92
C VAL A 57 11.99 -11.89 -6.82
N ALA A 58 12.49 -13.07 -6.44
CA ALA A 58 12.30 -14.31 -7.20
C ALA A 58 10.83 -14.70 -7.29
N HIS A 59 10.06 -14.51 -6.23
CA HIS A 59 8.62 -14.77 -6.20
C HIS A 59 7.86 -13.87 -7.17
N THR A 60 8.19 -12.57 -7.23
CA THR A 60 7.59 -11.64 -8.20
C THR A 60 7.98 -12.03 -9.63
N ALA A 61 9.25 -12.40 -9.85
CA ALA A 61 9.73 -12.85 -11.16
C ALA A 61 9.04 -14.14 -11.63
N ALA A 62 8.79 -15.09 -10.72
CA ALA A 62 8.13 -16.36 -11.04
C ALA A 62 6.63 -16.15 -11.33
N ALA A 63 5.95 -15.34 -10.52
CA ALA A 63 4.51 -15.10 -10.62
C ALA A 63 4.13 -14.31 -11.89
N THR A 64 4.94 -13.33 -12.30
CA THR A 64 4.61 -12.50 -13.48
C THR A 64 4.79 -13.22 -14.83
N ARG A 65 5.22 -14.49 -14.87
CA ARG A 65 5.42 -15.21 -16.13
C ARG A 65 4.11 -15.44 -16.90
N THR A 66 3.01 -15.66 -16.18
CA THR A 66 1.68 -15.88 -16.75
C THR A 66 0.62 -15.15 -15.94
N ALA A 67 -0.49 -14.78 -16.60
CA ALA A 67 -1.60 -14.12 -15.93
C ALA A 67 -2.24 -15.05 -14.87
N GLU A 68 -2.47 -16.32 -15.21
CA GLU A 68 -3.03 -17.31 -14.28
C GLU A 68 -2.09 -17.57 -13.10
N GLY A 69 -0.78 -17.57 -13.33
CA GLY A 69 0.23 -17.75 -12.29
C GLY A 69 0.18 -16.63 -11.26
N CYS A 70 0.03 -15.38 -11.72
CA CYS A 70 -0.11 -14.22 -10.84
C CYS A 70 -1.35 -14.33 -9.93
N VAL A 71 -2.51 -14.70 -10.50
CA VAL A 71 -3.76 -14.90 -9.75
C VAL A 71 -3.66 -16.08 -8.79
N LEU A 72 -3.11 -17.21 -9.24
CA LEU A 72 -2.95 -18.41 -8.42
C LEU A 72 -2.09 -18.13 -7.20
N VAL A 73 -0.95 -17.47 -7.40
CA VAL A 73 -0.03 -17.08 -6.33
C VAL A 73 -0.72 -16.18 -5.30
N ALA A 74 -1.49 -15.20 -5.77
CA ALA A 74 -2.23 -14.31 -4.90
C ALA A 74 -3.25 -15.06 -4.03
N ARG A 75 -4.08 -15.91 -4.64
CA ARG A 75 -5.09 -16.70 -3.93
C ARG A 75 -4.46 -17.69 -2.95
N GLN A 76 -3.39 -18.37 -3.33
CA GLN A 76 -2.70 -19.32 -2.46
C GLN A 76 -2.03 -18.64 -1.26
N GLY A 77 -1.44 -17.46 -1.45
CA GLY A 77 -0.85 -16.67 -0.36
C GLY A 77 -1.90 -16.20 0.66
N LEU A 78 -3.03 -15.68 0.17
CA LEU A 78 -4.16 -15.30 1.02
C LEU A 78 -4.74 -16.50 1.79
N ALA A 79 -4.98 -17.62 1.10
CA ALA A 79 -5.50 -18.85 1.71
C ALA A 79 -4.53 -19.39 2.78
N SER A 80 -3.23 -19.49 2.48
CA SER A 80 -2.24 -19.96 3.46
C SER A 80 -2.17 -19.10 4.71
N LEU A 81 -2.37 -17.78 4.57
CA LEU A 81 -2.44 -16.88 5.72
C LEU A 81 -3.72 -17.11 6.53
N ALA A 82 -4.87 -17.16 5.85
CA ALA A 82 -6.18 -17.37 6.48
C ALA A 82 -6.26 -18.70 7.25
N ASP A 83 -5.68 -19.77 6.69
CA ASP A 83 -5.60 -21.08 7.34
C ASP A 83 -4.74 -21.10 8.61
N ARG A 84 -3.89 -20.08 8.82
CA ARG A 84 -2.88 -20.06 9.89
C ARG A 84 -3.21 -19.08 10.98
N MET A 85 -3.73 -17.92 10.61
CA MET A 85 -4.04 -16.87 11.55
C MET A 85 -5.30 -17.23 12.33
N VAL A 86 -5.33 -16.87 13.60
CA VAL A 86 -6.42 -17.22 14.51
C VAL A 86 -7.00 -15.98 15.16
N PHE A 87 -8.27 -16.04 15.53
CA PHE A 87 -8.90 -15.10 16.42
C PHE A 87 -8.99 -15.72 17.82
N GLU A 88 -8.42 -15.04 18.82
CA GLU A 88 -8.46 -15.48 20.22
C GLU A 88 -9.27 -14.53 21.09
N ARG A 89 -10.20 -15.08 21.88
CA ARG A 89 -11.02 -14.30 22.83
C ARG A 89 -11.47 -15.23 23.95
N ALA A 90 -11.37 -14.77 25.20
CA ALA A 90 -11.81 -15.52 26.38
C ALA A 90 -11.25 -16.96 26.44
N GLY A 91 -9.99 -17.15 26.02
CA GLY A 91 -9.31 -18.45 26.01
C GLY A 91 -9.73 -19.42 24.91
N GLN A 92 -10.61 -19.01 23.99
CA GLN A 92 -10.98 -19.79 22.81
C GLN A 92 -10.23 -19.29 21.57
N SER A 93 -9.76 -20.22 20.74
CA SER A 93 -9.06 -19.94 19.49
C SER A 93 -9.84 -20.55 18.33
N ARG A 94 -10.07 -19.76 17.29
CA ARG A 94 -10.83 -20.16 16.09
C ARG A 94 -10.33 -19.44 14.83
N PRO A 95 -10.65 -19.93 13.63
CA PRO A 95 -10.35 -19.21 12.39
C PRO A 95 -10.95 -17.80 12.40
N VAL A 96 -10.23 -16.83 11.82
CA VAL A 96 -10.69 -15.43 11.77
C VAL A 96 -12.03 -15.31 11.04
N ALA A 97 -12.19 -16.02 9.91
CA ALA A 97 -13.42 -16.00 9.11
C ALA A 97 -14.67 -16.46 9.90
N GLU A 98 -14.52 -17.48 10.75
CA GLU A 98 -15.62 -17.95 11.62
C GLU A 98 -16.00 -16.88 12.64
N ALA A 99 -15.00 -16.21 13.24
CA ALA A 99 -15.26 -15.12 14.17
C ALA A 99 -16.01 -13.94 13.50
N LEU A 100 -15.73 -13.62 12.24
CA LEU A 100 -16.44 -12.56 11.50
C LEU A 100 -17.89 -12.92 11.18
N ALA A 101 -18.19 -14.20 10.94
CA ALA A 101 -19.54 -14.66 10.63
C ALA A 101 -20.52 -14.40 11.79
N GLU A 102 -20.02 -14.46 13.03
CA GLU A 102 -20.80 -14.23 14.26
C GLU A 102 -20.93 -12.75 14.65
N GLY A 103 -20.32 -11.85 13.88
CA GLY A 103 -20.31 -10.41 14.16
C GLY A 103 -21.71 -9.78 14.19
N ALA A 104 -22.15 -9.33 15.36
CA ALA A 104 -23.38 -8.57 15.52
C ALA A 104 -23.18 -7.09 15.15
N PRO A 105 -24.21 -6.39 14.63
CA PRO A 105 -24.15 -4.95 14.43
C PRO A 105 -23.87 -4.21 15.75
N CYS A 106 -23.11 -3.12 15.69
CA CYS A 106 -22.89 -2.23 16.82
C CYS A 106 -23.56 -0.87 16.62
N GLU A 107 -23.77 -0.16 17.73
CA GLU A 107 -24.21 1.23 17.69
C GLU A 107 -23.21 2.09 16.93
N SER A 108 -23.70 3.17 16.33
CA SER A 108 -22.87 4.08 15.54
C SER A 108 -23.22 5.53 15.83
N MET A 109 -22.25 6.39 15.57
CA MET A 109 -22.44 7.84 15.52
C MET A 109 -22.24 8.34 14.09
N SER A 110 -22.91 9.44 13.77
CA SER A 110 -22.77 10.12 12.49
C SER A 110 -22.49 11.61 12.71
N ILE A 111 -21.57 12.15 11.92
CA ILE A 111 -21.24 13.57 11.87
C ILE A 111 -21.46 14.04 10.44
N LYS A 112 -22.42 14.94 10.25
CA LYS A 112 -22.61 15.64 8.98
C LYS A 112 -21.67 16.84 8.92
N GLY A 113 -20.97 16.99 7.82
CA GLY A 113 -20.12 18.14 7.54
C GLY A 113 -20.90 19.43 7.40
N GLU A 114 -20.25 20.54 7.73
CA GLU A 114 -20.80 21.90 7.69
C GLU A 114 -20.09 22.77 6.64
N GLY A 115 -19.02 22.26 6.02
CA GLY A 115 -18.24 22.96 5.01
C GLY A 115 -18.84 22.86 3.60
N ASP A 116 -18.46 23.82 2.76
CA ASP A 116 -18.78 23.79 1.33
C ASP A 116 -17.99 22.68 0.62
N ARG A 117 -18.65 22.00 -0.32
CA ARG A 117 -18.00 20.97 -1.13
C ARG A 117 -16.93 21.60 -2.02
N ARG A 118 -15.72 21.02 -2.00
CA ARG A 118 -14.66 21.42 -2.91
C ARG A 118 -14.94 20.87 -4.31
N THR A 119 -15.00 21.76 -5.30
CA THR A 119 -15.34 21.42 -6.69
C THR A 119 -14.14 21.45 -7.65
N GLU A 120 -12.92 21.61 -7.14
CA GLU A 120 -11.70 21.60 -7.94
C GLU A 120 -10.62 20.74 -7.29
N LEU A 121 -9.71 20.18 -8.10
CA LEU A 121 -8.55 19.45 -7.61
C LEU A 121 -7.48 20.45 -7.13
N ALA A 122 -7.29 20.50 -5.81
CA ALA A 122 -6.31 21.36 -5.15
C ALA A 122 -5.25 20.51 -4.42
N LEU A 123 -4.00 20.55 -4.89
CA LEU A 123 -2.91 19.71 -4.40
C LEU A 123 -1.91 20.51 -3.55
N PRO A 124 -1.82 20.28 -2.23
CA PRO A 124 -0.76 20.84 -1.41
C PRO A 124 0.60 20.34 -1.87
N TYR A 125 1.55 21.23 -2.14
CA TYR A 125 2.91 20.86 -2.51
C TYR A 125 3.92 21.94 -2.12
N ARG A 126 4.86 21.60 -1.23
CA ARG A 126 5.97 22.46 -0.79
C ARG A 126 5.55 23.85 -0.27
N GLY A 127 4.47 23.88 0.51
CA GLY A 127 3.96 25.11 1.12
C GLY A 127 2.95 25.87 0.27
N ASP A 128 2.80 25.52 -1.00
CA ASP A 128 1.78 26.06 -1.89
C ASP A 128 0.60 25.09 -2.04
N VAL A 129 -0.53 25.59 -2.54
CA VAL A 129 -1.66 24.78 -3.01
C VAL A 129 -1.76 24.95 -4.52
N LEU A 130 -1.52 23.88 -5.26
CA LEU A 130 -1.51 23.88 -6.72
C LEU A 130 -2.90 23.54 -7.26
N THR A 131 -3.41 24.39 -8.16
CA THR A 131 -4.66 24.21 -8.92
C THR A 131 -4.42 24.54 -10.39
N GLY A 132 -5.37 24.18 -11.27
CA GLY A 132 -5.38 24.52 -12.69
C GLY A 132 -4.02 24.32 -13.39
N ASP A 133 -3.57 25.34 -14.13
CA ASP A 133 -2.32 25.30 -14.88
C ASP A 133 -1.05 25.07 -14.04
N ALA A 134 -1.06 25.52 -12.77
CA ALA A 134 0.08 25.30 -11.89
C ALA A 134 0.22 23.82 -11.51
N LEU A 135 -0.92 23.15 -11.29
CA LEU A 135 -0.96 21.70 -11.07
C LEU A 135 -0.58 20.95 -12.35
N ARG A 136 -1.13 21.31 -13.51
CA ARG A 136 -0.79 20.72 -14.81
C ARG A 136 0.72 20.71 -15.05
N ARG A 137 1.37 21.88 -14.96
CA ARG A 137 2.83 22.00 -15.13
C ARG A 137 3.60 21.15 -14.11
N ARG A 138 3.09 20.98 -12.89
CA ARG A 138 3.72 20.13 -11.87
C ARG A 138 3.65 18.65 -12.26
N LEU A 139 2.50 18.19 -12.72
CA LEU A 139 2.28 16.82 -13.18
C LEU A 139 3.19 16.49 -14.38
N ASP A 140 3.20 17.36 -15.39
CA ASP A 140 4.08 17.20 -16.57
C ASP A 140 5.54 17.07 -16.15
N ALA A 141 5.99 17.94 -15.24
CA ALA A 141 7.35 17.92 -14.76
C ALA A 141 7.67 16.67 -13.91
N TRP A 142 6.68 16.08 -13.22
CA TRP A 142 6.87 14.80 -12.53
C TRP A 142 6.95 13.64 -13.52
N VAL A 143 6.14 13.63 -14.58
CA VAL A 143 6.23 12.62 -15.64
C VAL A 143 7.58 12.69 -16.36
N GLU A 144 8.00 13.89 -16.78
CA GLU A 144 9.29 14.10 -17.47
C GLU A 144 10.48 13.62 -16.62
N ARG A 145 10.45 13.88 -15.31
CA ARG A 145 11.50 13.41 -14.39
C ARG A 145 11.41 11.92 -14.10
N GLY A 146 10.34 11.24 -14.50
CA GLY A 146 10.05 9.85 -14.14
C GLY A 146 9.67 9.70 -12.66
N THR A 147 9.15 10.74 -12.02
CA THR A 147 8.70 10.71 -10.62
C THR A 147 7.39 9.93 -10.47
N ILE A 148 6.49 10.08 -11.44
CA ILE A 148 5.26 9.32 -11.60
C ILE A 148 5.24 8.77 -13.02
N GLU A 149 4.51 7.68 -13.24
CA GLU A 149 4.33 7.11 -14.57
C GLU A 149 3.43 7.99 -15.46
N PRO A 150 3.60 7.98 -16.80
CA PRO A 150 2.77 8.78 -17.70
C PRO A 150 1.26 8.54 -17.53
N SER A 151 0.87 7.30 -17.23
CA SER A 151 -0.54 6.93 -16.96
C SER A 151 -1.07 7.60 -15.69
N CYS A 152 -0.24 7.77 -14.66
CA CYS A 152 -0.60 8.53 -13.45
C CYS A 152 -0.84 10.00 -13.78
N GLY A 153 0.06 10.62 -14.54
CA GLY A 153 -0.11 12.00 -14.99
C GLY A 153 -1.39 12.19 -15.80
N ALA A 154 -1.66 11.29 -16.76
CA ALA A 154 -2.86 11.34 -17.58
C ALA A 154 -4.16 11.19 -16.76
N ALA A 155 -4.20 10.26 -15.80
CA ALA A 155 -5.34 10.07 -14.91
C ALA A 155 -5.65 11.34 -14.09
N LEU A 156 -4.62 11.95 -13.51
CA LEU A 156 -4.76 13.18 -12.72
C LEU A 156 -5.15 14.39 -13.57
N LEU A 157 -4.66 14.47 -14.80
CA LEU A 157 -5.08 15.50 -15.76
C LEU A 157 -6.56 15.34 -16.14
N ARG A 158 -7.06 14.11 -16.29
CA ARG A 158 -8.50 13.89 -16.51
C ARG A 158 -9.34 14.39 -15.33
N VAL A 159 -8.95 14.08 -14.10
CA VAL A 159 -9.65 14.62 -12.91
C VAL A 159 -9.59 16.15 -12.84
N LEU A 160 -8.48 16.75 -13.30
CA LEU A 160 -8.34 18.20 -13.38
C LEU A 160 -9.23 18.83 -14.47
N ASP A 161 -9.40 18.15 -15.60
CA ASP A 161 -10.16 18.61 -16.76
C ASP A 161 -11.67 18.31 -16.64
N GLU A 162 -12.04 17.32 -15.83
CA GLU A 162 -13.42 16.85 -15.56
C GLU A 162 -13.68 16.88 -14.03
N PRO A 163 -13.67 18.06 -13.39
CA PRO A 163 -13.75 18.18 -11.94
C PRO A 163 -15.08 17.70 -11.33
N GLU A 164 -16.13 17.53 -12.12
CA GLU A 164 -17.40 16.92 -11.70
C GLU A 164 -17.24 15.50 -11.18
N GLN A 165 -16.17 14.79 -11.58
CA GLN A 165 -15.84 13.47 -11.05
C GLN A 165 -15.58 13.50 -9.53
N LEU A 166 -15.16 14.66 -9.00
CA LEU A 166 -14.93 14.89 -7.57
C LEU A 166 -16.22 15.07 -6.77
N ASP A 167 -17.40 15.15 -7.38
CA ASP A 167 -18.64 15.05 -6.61
C ASP A 167 -18.80 13.61 -6.14
N LEU A 168 -18.66 13.37 -4.83
CA LEU A 168 -18.81 12.04 -4.23
C LEU A 168 -20.08 11.90 -3.37
N SER A 169 -21.05 12.81 -3.53
CA SER A 169 -22.29 12.78 -2.75
C SER A 169 -23.14 11.52 -2.96
N ASP A 170 -22.87 10.75 -4.01
CA ASP A 170 -23.49 9.49 -4.39
C ASP A 170 -22.68 8.24 -3.97
N ALA A 171 -21.54 8.39 -3.28
CA ALA A 171 -20.61 7.29 -3.01
C ALA A 171 -20.24 7.17 -1.52
N ALA A 172 -20.04 5.92 -1.08
CA ALA A 172 -19.60 5.60 0.27
C ALA A 172 -18.25 4.89 0.31
N PHE A 173 -17.47 5.14 1.37
CA PHE A 173 -16.12 4.60 1.56
C PHE A 173 -15.92 4.06 2.97
N ALA A 174 -15.70 2.76 3.10
CA ALA A 174 -15.30 2.15 4.37
C ALA A 174 -13.78 2.17 4.52
N LEU A 175 -13.27 2.95 5.47
CA LEU A 175 -11.84 3.15 5.70
C LEU A 175 -11.40 2.44 6.98
N MET A 176 -10.66 1.34 6.83
CA MET A 176 -9.98 0.68 7.94
C MET A 176 -8.63 1.35 8.20
N GLY A 177 -8.46 1.93 9.38
CA GLY A 177 -7.38 2.87 9.65
C GLY A 177 -7.69 4.27 9.10
N ALA A 178 -8.92 4.75 9.32
CA ALA A 178 -9.42 6.03 8.84
C ALA A 178 -8.53 7.23 9.22
N GLY A 179 -7.79 7.11 10.31
CA GLY A 179 -6.84 8.09 10.81
C GLY A 179 -5.43 8.00 10.20
N ALA A 180 -5.16 7.12 9.24
CA ALA A 180 -3.85 7.03 8.59
C ALA A 180 -3.45 8.36 7.90
N GLU A 181 -2.18 8.75 8.01
CA GLU A 181 -1.67 10.01 7.43
C GLU A 181 -1.85 10.11 5.91
N MET A 182 -1.74 8.96 5.23
CA MET A 182 -1.93 8.84 3.78
C MET A 182 -3.34 8.40 3.38
N GLY A 183 -4.22 8.14 4.36
CA GLY A 183 -5.58 7.71 4.09
C GLY A 183 -6.42 8.83 3.44
N PRO A 184 -7.39 8.50 2.58
CA PRO A 184 -8.12 9.47 1.77
C PRO A 184 -9.26 10.18 2.52
N LEU A 185 -9.37 10.03 3.84
CA LEU A 185 -10.51 10.50 4.64
C LEU A 185 -10.83 11.99 4.40
N GLU A 186 -9.82 12.87 4.52
CA GLU A 186 -10.03 14.31 4.35
C GLU A 186 -10.49 14.70 2.92
N PRO A 187 -9.80 14.31 1.83
CA PRO A 187 -10.27 14.64 0.48
C PRO A 187 -11.65 14.05 0.18
N LEU A 188 -11.94 12.80 0.60
CA LEU A 188 -13.26 12.21 0.39
C LEU A 188 -14.38 13.00 1.08
N LEU A 189 -14.17 13.44 2.32
CA LEU A 189 -15.13 14.29 3.04
C LEU A 189 -15.25 15.69 2.42
N GLN A 190 -14.16 16.29 1.94
CA GLN A 190 -14.20 17.58 1.22
C GLN A 190 -14.99 17.50 -0.09
N TRP A 191 -14.97 16.33 -0.73
CA TRP A 191 -15.68 16.01 -1.97
C TRP A 191 -17.13 15.53 -1.75
N GLY A 192 -17.58 15.43 -0.50
CA GLY A 192 -18.97 15.15 -0.16
C GLY A 192 -19.31 13.69 0.08
N ALA A 193 -18.32 12.80 0.17
CA ALA A 193 -18.54 11.36 0.33
C ALA A 193 -19.17 10.99 1.69
N HIS A 194 -19.85 9.83 1.73
CA HIS A 194 -20.16 9.15 2.98
C HIS A 194 -18.98 8.26 3.40
N VAL A 195 -18.26 8.63 4.45
CA VAL A 195 -17.12 7.88 4.95
C VAL A 195 -17.50 7.07 6.19
N VAL A 196 -17.38 5.75 6.10
CA VAL A 196 -17.51 4.81 7.21
C VAL A 196 -16.12 4.60 7.83
N ALA A 197 -15.86 5.26 8.96
CA ALA A 197 -14.53 5.35 9.57
C ALA A 197 -14.33 4.27 10.64
N ILE A 198 -13.36 3.37 10.43
CA ILE A 198 -12.91 2.37 11.40
C ILE A 198 -11.50 2.75 11.87
N ASP A 199 -11.36 3.07 13.15
CA ASP A 199 -10.06 3.30 13.79
C ASP A 199 -10.14 3.00 15.30
N VAL A 200 -8.98 2.81 15.93
CA VAL A 200 -8.87 2.47 17.35
C VAL A 200 -9.49 3.56 18.23
N ALA A 201 -10.10 3.17 19.35
CA ALA A 201 -10.70 4.09 20.33
C ALA A 201 -9.63 4.90 21.10
N LYS A 202 -9.04 5.89 20.41
CA LYS A 202 -8.05 6.81 20.98
C LYS A 202 -8.54 8.25 20.84
N PRO A 203 -8.70 9.01 21.95
CA PRO A 203 -9.26 10.36 21.92
C PRO A 203 -8.62 11.28 20.88
N ARG A 204 -7.28 11.34 20.82
CA ARG A 204 -6.55 12.18 19.86
C ARG A 204 -6.86 11.86 18.39
N ILE A 205 -7.14 10.59 18.05
CA ILE A 205 -7.53 10.22 16.68
C ILE A 205 -8.92 10.77 16.40
N TRP A 206 -9.87 10.50 17.30
CA TRP A 206 -11.26 10.89 17.12
C TRP A 206 -11.51 12.39 17.20
N GLU A 207 -10.80 13.13 18.05
CA GLU A 207 -10.79 14.60 18.04
C GLU A 207 -10.45 15.14 16.65
N ARG A 208 -9.42 14.56 16.00
CA ARG A 208 -9.03 14.95 14.65
C ARG A 208 -10.04 14.51 13.60
N LEU A 209 -10.54 13.27 13.65
CA LEU A 209 -11.53 12.76 12.70
C LEU A 209 -12.82 13.56 12.76
N THR A 210 -13.31 13.88 13.97
CA THR A 210 -14.48 14.74 14.18
C THR A 210 -14.28 16.13 13.63
N ARG A 211 -13.09 16.74 13.82
CA ARG A 211 -12.78 18.05 13.23
C ARG A 211 -12.82 18.00 11.70
N VAL A 212 -12.11 17.04 11.10
CA VAL A 212 -12.07 16.88 9.63
C VAL A 212 -13.46 16.61 9.06
N ALA A 213 -14.30 15.82 9.76
CA ALA A 213 -15.68 15.57 9.35
C ALA A 213 -16.53 16.84 9.35
N ARG A 214 -16.44 17.68 10.39
CA ARG A 214 -17.18 18.94 10.47
C ARG A 214 -16.73 19.96 9.42
N GLU A 215 -15.42 20.03 9.15
CA GLU A 215 -14.84 20.93 8.14
C GLU A 215 -15.14 20.50 6.69
N GLY A 216 -15.46 19.22 6.46
CA GLY A 216 -15.83 18.69 5.15
C GLY A 216 -17.29 18.94 4.77
N ALA A 217 -17.67 18.47 3.58
CA ALA A 217 -19.03 18.54 3.05
C ALA A 217 -19.78 17.20 3.12
N GLY A 218 -19.06 16.11 3.40
CA GLY A 218 -19.57 14.75 3.46
C GLY A 218 -20.19 14.36 4.80
N VAL A 219 -20.36 13.06 4.99
CA VAL A 219 -20.86 12.47 6.24
C VAL A 219 -19.83 11.47 6.75
N LEU A 220 -19.46 11.54 8.02
CA LEU A 220 -18.66 10.50 8.68
C LEU A 220 -19.56 9.66 9.58
N THR A 221 -19.56 8.34 9.39
CA THR A 221 -20.19 7.39 10.32
C THR A 221 -19.12 6.50 10.94
N ALA A 222 -19.22 6.26 12.25
CA ALA A 222 -18.26 5.46 12.98
C ALA A 222 -18.95 4.53 13.99
N PRO A 223 -18.42 3.31 14.21
CA PRO A 223 -18.92 2.43 15.25
C PRO A 223 -18.56 2.98 16.64
N LEU A 224 -19.44 2.74 17.60
CA LEU A 224 -19.22 3.05 19.01
C LEU A 224 -18.71 1.80 19.74
N GLY A 225 -17.75 2.00 20.64
CA GLY A 225 -17.32 1.00 21.61
C GLY A 225 -18.35 0.78 22.72
N ALA A 226 -18.09 -0.19 23.60
CA ALA A 226 -19.01 -0.57 24.68
C ALA A 226 -19.29 0.57 25.69
N ASP A 227 -18.41 1.57 25.78
CA ASP A 227 -18.54 2.76 26.62
C ASP A 227 -19.16 3.96 25.86
N ALA A 228 -19.76 3.70 24.69
CA ALA A 228 -20.27 4.71 23.75
C ALA A 228 -19.20 5.71 23.25
N SER A 229 -17.91 5.41 23.42
CA SER A 229 -16.82 6.17 22.82
C SER A 229 -16.65 5.79 21.35
N PRO A 230 -16.26 6.73 20.47
CA PRO A 230 -16.03 6.38 19.08
C PRO A 230 -14.80 5.50 18.91
N GLY A 231 -14.94 4.50 18.04
CA GLY A 231 -13.84 3.66 17.56
C GLY A 231 -13.83 2.25 18.13
N VAL A 232 -13.09 1.41 17.41
CA VAL A 232 -13.00 -0.04 17.61
C VAL A 232 -11.62 -0.52 17.17
N ASP A 233 -11.04 -1.51 17.85
CA ASP A 233 -9.74 -2.07 17.47
C ASP A 233 -9.90 -3.21 16.44
N LEU A 234 -9.29 -3.05 15.27
CA LEU A 234 -9.28 -4.04 14.19
C LEU A 234 -8.83 -5.44 14.63
N LEU A 235 -8.03 -5.57 15.68
CA LEU A 235 -7.52 -6.85 16.16
C LEU A 235 -8.50 -7.52 17.13
N THR A 236 -8.97 -6.78 18.13
CA THR A 236 -9.77 -7.38 19.22
C THR A 236 -11.27 -7.31 18.96
N GLN A 237 -11.72 -6.42 18.08
CA GLN A 237 -13.13 -6.16 17.76
C GLN A 237 -13.47 -6.44 16.28
N THR A 238 -12.67 -7.26 15.59
CA THR A 238 -12.90 -7.61 14.17
C THR A 238 -14.30 -8.19 13.92
N PRO A 239 -14.86 -9.08 14.77
CA PRO A 239 -16.23 -9.55 14.63
C PRO A 239 -17.27 -8.41 14.65
N GLU A 240 -17.16 -7.49 15.59
CA GLU A 240 -18.07 -6.35 15.73
C GLU A 240 -17.98 -5.41 14.53
N ILE A 241 -16.76 -5.21 14.00
CA ILE A 241 -16.54 -4.45 12.76
C ILE A 241 -17.23 -5.14 11.58
N ALA A 242 -17.19 -6.47 11.48
CA ALA A 242 -17.90 -7.21 10.42
C ALA A 242 -19.41 -6.96 10.48
N GLY A 243 -20.01 -7.07 11.67
CA GLY A 243 -21.44 -6.81 11.88
C GLY A 243 -21.84 -5.38 11.52
N PHE A 244 -21.01 -4.39 11.89
CA PHE A 244 -21.21 -3.00 11.51
C PHE A 244 -21.12 -2.77 10.00
N LEU A 245 -20.05 -3.23 9.34
CA LEU A 245 -19.82 -3.01 7.92
C LEU A 245 -20.87 -3.67 7.02
N ARG A 246 -21.54 -4.74 7.47
CA ARG A 246 -22.68 -5.32 6.73
C ARG A 246 -23.86 -4.35 6.59
N THR A 247 -24.06 -3.47 7.56
CA THR A 247 -25.22 -2.54 7.60
C THR A 247 -24.86 -1.10 7.26
N ALA A 248 -23.56 -0.79 7.23
CA ALA A 248 -23.08 0.56 6.95
C ALA A 248 -23.37 1.00 5.50
N ALA A 249 -23.62 2.30 5.32
CA ALA A 249 -23.88 2.94 4.03
C ALA A 249 -24.94 2.20 3.18
N ASP A 250 -26.06 1.83 3.81
CA ASP A 250 -27.13 1.12 3.14
C ASP A 250 -27.68 1.91 1.94
N GLY A 251 -27.94 1.20 0.83
CA GLY A 251 -28.39 1.80 -0.43
C GLY A 251 -27.35 2.60 -1.23
N MET A 252 -26.09 2.71 -0.78
CA MET A 252 -25.03 3.43 -1.49
C MET A 252 -23.96 2.49 -2.07
N PRO A 253 -23.39 2.78 -3.25
CA PRO A 253 -22.17 2.12 -3.73
C PRO A 253 -21.04 2.28 -2.71
N LEU A 254 -20.51 1.14 -2.24
CA LEU A 254 -19.48 1.10 -1.20
C LEU A 254 -18.13 0.72 -1.80
N THR A 255 -17.09 1.48 -1.48
CA THR A 255 -15.70 1.05 -1.67
C THR A 255 -15.04 0.82 -0.32
N VAL A 256 -14.50 -0.37 -0.08
CA VAL A 256 -13.74 -0.69 1.14
C VAL A 256 -12.25 -0.54 0.90
N GLY A 257 -11.53 0.08 1.84
CA GLY A 257 -10.08 0.19 1.77
C GLY A 257 -9.36 0.06 3.10
N SER A 258 -8.15 -0.50 3.03
CA SER A 258 -7.28 -0.77 4.17
C SER A 258 -6.07 0.16 4.18
N TYR A 259 -6.04 1.07 5.16
CA TYR A 259 -4.99 2.07 5.38
C TYR A 259 -4.30 1.90 6.74
N ALA A 260 -4.76 0.93 7.54
CA ALA A 260 -4.26 0.68 8.87
C ALA A 260 -2.79 0.21 8.83
N TYR A 261 -2.00 0.71 9.77
CA TYR A 261 -0.57 0.42 9.86
C TYR A 261 -0.17 0.14 11.30
N ALA A 262 0.72 -0.83 11.48
CA ALA A 262 1.40 -1.07 12.73
C ALA A 262 2.85 -1.53 12.45
N ASP A 263 3.69 -1.57 13.48
CA ASP A 263 5.07 -2.04 13.35
C ASP A 263 5.16 -3.56 13.54
N GLY A 264 6.03 -4.20 12.74
CA GLY A 264 6.43 -5.59 12.95
C GLY A 264 5.28 -6.60 12.80
N ALA A 265 5.15 -7.51 13.78
CA ALA A 265 4.12 -8.56 13.78
C ALA A 265 2.69 -7.99 13.69
N ARG A 266 2.44 -6.91 14.44
CA ARG A 266 1.12 -6.28 14.50
C ARG A 266 0.64 -5.80 13.14
N HIS A 267 1.55 -5.44 12.23
CA HIS A 267 1.19 -5.04 10.88
C HIS A 267 0.48 -6.16 10.12
N VAL A 268 1.04 -7.38 10.17
CA VAL A 268 0.46 -8.55 9.50
C VAL A 268 -0.89 -8.90 10.12
N GLN A 269 -1.01 -8.80 11.45
CA GLN A 269 -2.27 -9.06 12.16
C GLN A 269 -3.37 -8.08 11.73
N VAL A 270 -3.05 -6.78 11.69
CA VAL A 270 -4.00 -5.73 11.30
C VAL A 270 -4.38 -5.84 9.82
N VAL A 271 -3.41 -6.12 8.95
CA VAL A 271 -3.67 -6.33 7.52
C VAL A 271 -4.51 -7.59 7.30
N HIS A 272 -4.23 -8.68 8.02
CA HIS A 272 -5.05 -9.89 7.89
C HIS A 272 -6.48 -9.69 8.38
N ALA A 273 -6.65 -9.00 9.52
CA ALA A 273 -7.98 -8.63 10.01
C ALA A 273 -8.76 -7.80 8.98
N SER A 274 -8.08 -6.84 8.35
CA SER A 274 -8.66 -5.99 7.30
C SER A 274 -8.96 -6.79 6.02
N ASP A 275 -8.07 -7.68 5.61
CA ASP A 275 -8.24 -8.56 4.44
C ASP A 275 -9.45 -9.48 4.59
N ALA A 276 -9.62 -10.09 5.77
CA ALA A 276 -10.77 -10.95 6.06
C ALA A 276 -12.09 -10.15 6.04
N LEU A 277 -12.10 -8.90 6.50
CA LEU A 277 -13.25 -8.00 6.38
C LEU A 277 -13.53 -7.59 4.93
N VAL A 278 -12.49 -7.33 4.13
CA VAL A 278 -12.62 -7.03 2.70
C VAL A 278 -13.22 -8.23 1.97
N GLU A 279 -12.67 -9.43 2.16
CA GLU A 279 -13.19 -10.66 1.56
C GLU A 279 -14.66 -10.89 1.90
N LEU A 280 -15.01 -10.69 3.18
CA LEU A 280 -16.39 -10.78 3.64
C LEU A 280 -17.32 -9.83 2.86
N LEU A 281 -16.93 -8.56 2.73
CA LEU A 281 -17.76 -7.55 2.05
C LEU A 281 -17.84 -7.79 0.54
N LEU A 282 -16.72 -8.15 -0.11
CA LEU A 282 -16.72 -8.48 -1.53
C LEU A 282 -17.65 -9.67 -1.82
N ARG A 283 -17.70 -10.65 -0.93
CA ARG A 283 -18.59 -11.82 -1.04
C ARG A 283 -20.05 -11.52 -0.73
N GLU A 284 -20.33 -10.75 0.32
CA GLU A 284 -21.69 -10.58 0.87
C GLU A 284 -22.41 -9.34 0.32
N ARG A 285 -21.68 -8.37 -0.25
CA ARG A 285 -22.23 -7.12 -0.80
C ARG A 285 -21.79 -6.93 -2.26
N PRO A 286 -22.52 -7.51 -3.24
CA PRO A 286 -22.23 -7.34 -4.66
C PRO A 286 -22.12 -5.86 -5.05
N GLY A 287 -21.16 -5.55 -5.93
CA GLY A 287 -20.87 -4.17 -6.34
C GLY A 287 -19.93 -3.41 -5.39
N THR A 288 -19.49 -4.02 -4.28
CA THR A 288 -18.44 -3.42 -3.43
C THR A 288 -17.13 -3.30 -4.21
N GLY A 289 -16.58 -2.09 -4.25
CA GLY A 289 -15.24 -1.81 -4.77
C GLY A 289 -14.17 -2.03 -3.70
N TYR A 290 -12.92 -2.26 -4.13
CA TYR A 290 -11.77 -2.38 -3.26
C TYR A 290 -10.73 -1.29 -3.54
N ALA A 291 -10.18 -0.68 -2.51
CA ALA A 291 -9.19 0.37 -2.62
C ALA A 291 -8.00 0.18 -1.67
N GLU A 292 -6.79 0.41 -2.16
CA GLU A 292 -5.59 0.33 -1.33
C GLU A 292 -4.40 1.11 -1.91
N LEU A 293 -3.45 1.47 -1.03
CA LEU A 293 -2.19 2.07 -1.42
C LEU A 293 -1.08 1.02 -1.43
N ALA A 294 -0.64 0.64 -2.64
CA ALA A 294 0.53 -0.21 -2.79
C ALA A 294 1.79 0.55 -2.36
N THR A 295 2.67 -0.12 -1.62
CA THR A 295 3.95 0.47 -1.17
C THR A 295 4.88 0.65 -2.38
N PRO A 296 5.65 1.75 -2.47
CA PRO A 296 6.64 1.89 -3.53
C PRO A 296 7.90 1.04 -3.28
N THR A 297 8.06 0.49 -2.08
CA THR A 297 9.22 -0.30 -1.63
C THR A 297 8.96 -1.81 -1.61
N ASP A 298 8.50 -2.36 -2.73
CA ASP A 298 8.32 -3.81 -2.97
C ASP A 298 9.00 -4.19 -4.30
N ALA A 299 8.92 -5.46 -4.70
CA ALA A 299 9.28 -5.91 -6.02
C ALA A 299 8.10 -5.80 -7.01
N PHE A 300 8.33 -5.18 -8.16
CA PHE A 300 7.33 -5.00 -9.21
C PHE A 300 7.84 -5.50 -10.57
N ALA A 301 6.96 -6.13 -11.34
CA ALA A 301 7.18 -6.31 -12.76
C ALA A 301 6.84 -4.99 -13.46
N VAL A 302 7.81 -4.40 -14.15
CA VAL A 302 7.66 -3.11 -14.84
C VAL A 302 7.92 -3.26 -16.33
N PRO A 303 7.25 -2.46 -17.17
CA PRO A 303 7.42 -2.52 -18.61
C PRO A 303 8.83 -2.12 -19.04
N GLN A 304 9.17 -2.54 -20.25
CA GLN A 304 10.52 -2.39 -20.81
C GLN A 304 10.96 -0.92 -20.96
N ASP A 305 10.03 0.01 -21.20
CA ASP A 305 10.34 1.45 -21.31
C ASP A 305 10.89 2.02 -19.99
N VAL A 306 10.40 1.54 -18.84
CA VAL A 306 10.92 1.90 -17.50
C VAL A 306 12.36 1.40 -17.34
N VAL A 307 12.62 0.17 -17.77
CA VAL A 307 13.97 -0.45 -17.74
C VAL A 307 14.94 0.31 -18.63
N GLU A 308 14.50 0.71 -19.82
CA GLU A 308 15.29 1.45 -20.79
C GLU A 308 15.62 2.86 -20.32
N ASP A 309 14.66 3.58 -19.73
CA ASP A 309 14.90 4.89 -19.12
C ASP A 309 15.91 4.80 -17.96
N SER A 310 15.78 3.82 -17.08
CA SER A 310 16.76 3.57 -16.01
C SER A 310 18.17 3.28 -16.56
N ARG A 311 18.27 2.41 -17.58
CA ARG A 311 19.55 2.09 -18.25
C ARG A 311 20.14 3.31 -18.96
N GLY A 312 19.32 4.13 -19.60
CA GLY A 312 19.72 5.40 -20.22
C GLY A 312 20.33 6.35 -19.18
N ARG A 313 19.67 6.52 -18.03
CA ARG A 313 20.17 7.34 -16.91
C ARG A 313 21.45 6.76 -16.29
N TRP A 314 21.57 5.44 -16.24
CA TRP A 314 22.81 4.78 -15.84
C TRP A 314 23.95 5.00 -16.85
N GLY A 315 23.66 5.01 -18.15
CA GLY A 315 24.62 5.32 -19.20
C GLY A 315 25.05 6.80 -19.21
N SER A 316 24.14 7.71 -18.91
CA SER A 316 24.36 9.17 -18.99
C SER A 316 25.07 9.80 -17.78
N ARG A 317 25.57 8.98 -16.85
CA ARG A 317 26.26 9.46 -15.61
C ARG A 317 27.52 10.29 -15.88
N GLY A 318 28.12 10.18 -17.07
CA GLY A 318 29.31 10.95 -17.47
C GLY A 318 30.47 10.82 -16.46
N TRP A 319 31.12 11.95 -16.16
CA TRP A 319 32.26 12.02 -15.23
C TRP A 319 31.93 11.54 -13.80
N ARG A 320 30.68 11.65 -13.35
CA ARG A 320 30.26 11.13 -12.04
C ARG A 320 30.40 9.61 -11.99
N GLY A 321 30.17 8.93 -13.12
CA GLY A 321 30.37 7.48 -13.23
C GLY A 321 31.83 7.07 -13.03
N ALA A 322 32.78 7.89 -13.50
CA ALA A 322 34.22 7.66 -13.31
C ALA A 322 34.61 7.77 -11.83
N LEU A 323 34.07 8.76 -11.11
CA LEU A 323 34.30 8.90 -9.65
C LEU A 323 33.72 7.76 -8.82
N GLN A 324 32.74 7.02 -9.34
CA GLN A 324 32.11 5.89 -8.66
C GLN A 324 32.88 4.58 -8.87
N ALA A 325 33.71 4.49 -9.91
CA ALA A 325 34.39 3.25 -10.29
C ALA A 325 35.28 2.64 -9.19
N PRO A 326 36.08 3.43 -8.43
CA PRO A 326 36.86 2.88 -7.32
C PRO A 326 35.98 2.28 -6.23
N ALA A 327 34.89 2.97 -5.86
CA ALA A 327 33.97 2.48 -4.85
C ALA A 327 33.28 1.18 -5.30
N ARG A 328 32.84 1.11 -6.57
CA ARG A 328 32.30 -0.13 -7.16
C ARG A 328 33.31 -1.27 -7.12
N ALA A 329 34.57 -1.01 -7.45
CA ALA A 329 35.62 -2.03 -7.43
C ALA A 329 35.86 -2.56 -6.00
N VAL A 330 36.00 -1.67 -5.02
CA VAL A 330 36.20 -2.03 -3.60
C VAL A 330 35.03 -2.84 -3.05
N THR A 331 33.79 -2.49 -3.42
CA THR A 331 32.59 -3.20 -2.95
C THR A 331 32.19 -4.38 -3.83
N ARG A 332 33.04 -4.78 -4.80
CA ARG A 332 32.74 -5.85 -5.78
C ARG A 332 31.39 -5.66 -6.50
N GLY A 333 31.08 -4.41 -6.85
CA GLY A 333 29.90 -4.02 -7.60
C GLY A 333 28.61 -3.84 -6.78
N SER A 334 28.63 -4.09 -5.46
CA SER A 334 27.43 -3.95 -4.63
C SER A 334 26.98 -2.51 -4.40
N LEU A 335 27.90 -1.54 -4.38
CA LEU A 335 27.60 -0.10 -4.38
C LEU A 335 27.38 0.38 -5.81
N TYR A 336 26.41 1.28 -6.02
CA TYR A 336 26.03 1.76 -7.36
C TYR A 336 25.78 0.60 -8.34
N ALA A 337 24.99 -0.38 -7.95
CA ALA A 337 24.56 -1.44 -8.85
C ALA A 337 23.47 -0.88 -9.80
N SER A 338 23.36 -1.44 -11.01
CA SER A 338 22.24 -1.13 -11.93
C SER A 338 20.91 -1.46 -11.25
N ALA A 339 19.86 -0.67 -11.53
CA ALA A 339 18.55 -0.88 -10.93
C ALA A 339 17.88 -2.20 -11.35
N TYR A 340 18.18 -2.68 -12.56
CA TYR A 340 17.58 -3.87 -13.13
C TYR A 340 18.62 -4.96 -13.38
N ALA A 341 18.54 -6.04 -12.61
CA ALA A 341 19.34 -7.26 -12.77
C ALA A 341 18.52 -8.43 -13.33
N THR A 342 17.20 -8.40 -13.17
CA THR A 342 16.29 -9.49 -13.55
C THR A 342 15.30 -9.00 -14.59
N SER A 343 15.14 -9.77 -15.66
CA SER A 343 14.07 -9.63 -16.65
C SER A 343 13.33 -10.94 -16.80
N VAL A 344 12.03 -10.87 -17.11
CA VAL A 344 11.16 -12.03 -17.27
C VAL A 344 10.46 -11.92 -18.60
N GLN A 345 10.50 -13.01 -19.38
CA GLN A 345 9.65 -13.16 -20.56
C GLN A 345 8.28 -13.69 -20.10
N ARG A 346 7.22 -12.97 -20.48
CA ARG A 346 5.83 -13.37 -20.24
C ARG A 346 5.34 -14.30 -21.35
N GLU A 347 4.27 -15.04 -21.08
CA GLU A 347 3.64 -15.96 -22.04
C GLU A 347 3.13 -15.28 -23.33
N ASP A 348 2.75 -14.00 -23.23
CA ASP A 348 2.32 -13.17 -24.36
C ASP A 348 3.48 -12.69 -25.25
N GLY A 349 4.72 -13.11 -24.94
CA GLY A 349 5.93 -12.76 -25.66
C GLY A 349 6.56 -11.43 -25.22
N THR A 350 5.89 -10.65 -24.36
CA THR A 350 6.47 -9.42 -23.81
C THR A 350 7.59 -9.71 -22.81
N THR A 351 8.47 -8.73 -22.60
CA THR A 351 9.53 -8.82 -21.59
C THR A 351 9.36 -7.68 -20.59
N VAL A 352 9.39 -8.03 -19.30
CA VAL A 352 9.31 -7.08 -18.19
C VAL A 352 10.59 -7.12 -17.36
N GLY A 353 10.95 -5.99 -16.75
CA GLY A 353 12.00 -5.92 -15.74
C GLY A 353 11.44 -6.13 -14.35
N ILE A 354 12.25 -6.65 -13.42
CA ILE A 354 11.88 -6.69 -12.00
C ILE A 354 12.54 -5.53 -11.27
N ALA A 355 11.73 -4.55 -10.88
CA ALA A 355 12.17 -3.43 -10.04
C ALA A 355 12.32 -3.93 -8.60
N ASP A 356 13.56 -4.16 -8.15
CA ASP A 356 13.88 -4.48 -6.74
C ASP A 356 14.01 -3.20 -5.92
N VAL A 357 12.89 -2.78 -5.33
CA VAL A 357 12.79 -1.57 -4.50
C VAL A 357 12.64 -1.93 -3.01
N LEU A 358 12.89 -3.18 -2.63
CA LEU A 358 12.77 -3.64 -1.26
C LEU A 358 13.79 -2.94 -0.36
N VAL A 359 13.34 -2.52 0.83
CA VAL A 359 14.19 -1.91 1.87
C VAL A 359 14.39 -2.93 2.98
N PRO A 360 15.57 -3.58 3.09
CA PRO A 360 15.80 -4.66 4.06
C PRO A 360 15.45 -4.31 5.50
N GLN A 361 15.59 -3.03 5.88
CA GLN A 361 15.32 -2.51 7.22
C GLN A 361 13.83 -2.47 7.57
N GLN A 362 12.91 -2.56 6.61
CA GLN A 362 11.47 -2.69 6.88
C GLN A 362 11.12 -4.10 7.40
N GLY A 363 11.91 -5.11 7.01
CA GLY A 363 11.82 -6.47 7.52
C GLY A 363 10.71 -7.32 6.88
N PRO A 364 10.77 -8.66 7.09
CA PRO A 364 9.91 -9.61 6.39
C PRO A 364 8.42 -9.46 6.72
N ASN A 365 8.06 -9.01 7.93
CA ASN A 365 6.67 -8.81 8.32
C ASN A 365 6.03 -7.62 7.61
N TYR A 366 6.78 -6.53 7.38
CA TYR A 366 6.30 -5.41 6.57
C TYR A 366 6.07 -5.85 5.13
N THR A 367 7.03 -6.56 4.54
CA THR A 367 6.91 -7.05 3.16
C THR A 367 5.75 -8.03 2.99
N LEU A 368 5.54 -8.95 3.94
CA LEU A 368 4.38 -9.83 3.93
C LEU A 368 3.07 -9.04 4.04
N ALA A 369 2.97 -8.12 4.99
CA ALA A 369 1.78 -7.26 5.14
C ALA A 369 1.46 -6.53 3.84
N LYS A 370 2.45 -5.88 3.20
CA LYS A 370 2.26 -5.20 1.92
C LYS A 370 1.99 -6.15 0.75
N ARG A 371 2.45 -7.39 0.81
CA ARG A 371 2.14 -8.38 -0.22
C ARG A 371 0.71 -8.91 -0.11
N ILE A 372 0.18 -9.12 1.10
CA ILE A 372 -1.21 -9.53 1.32
C ILE A 372 -2.18 -8.53 0.69
N GLN A 373 -1.94 -7.24 0.95
CA GLN A 373 -2.62 -6.11 0.33
C GLN A 373 -2.67 -6.22 -1.21
N ARG A 374 -1.50 -6.41 -1.85
CA ARG A 374 -1.40 -6.61 -3.30
C ARG A 374 -2.09 -7.89 -3.80
N TRP A 375 -1.95 -9.00 -3.07
CA TRP A 375 -2.61 -10.25 -3.44
C TRP A 375 -4.14 -10.11 -3.40
N ARG A 376 -4.69 -9.40 -2.41
CA ARG A 376 -6.13 -9.12 -2.37
C ARG A 376 -6.58 -8.29 -3.56
N ALA A 377 -5.81 -7.26 -3.94
CA ALA A 377 -6.12 -6.45 -5.12
C ALA A 377 -6.17 -7.28 -6.41
N ILE A 378 -5.18 -8.16 -6.61
CA ILE A 378 -5.14 -9.09 -7.75
C ILE A 378 -6.34 -10.05 -7.72
N ALA A 379 -6.63 -10.66 -6.57
CA ALA A 379 -7.72 -11.61 -6.44
C ALA A 379 -9.08 -10.94 -6.69
N ALA A 380 -9.33 -9.78 -6.07
CA ALA A 380 -10.57 -9.02 -6.24
C ALA A 380 -10.78 -8.58 -7.69
N GLN A 381 -9.73 -8.12 -8.37
CA GLN A 381 -9.81 -7.77 -9.79
C GLN A 381 -10.11 -8.99 -10.66
N ALA A 382 -9.45 -10.12 -10.41
CA ALA A 382 -9.68 -11.37 -11.13
C ALA A 382 -11.11 -11.90 -10.94
N ASP A 383 -11.73 -11.59 -9.80
CA ASP A 383 -13.13 -11.90 -9.49
C ASP A 383 -14.12 -10.86 -10.06
N GLY A 384 -13.62 -9.83 -10.76
CA GLY A 384 -14.45 -8.82 -11.45
C GLY A 384 -14.89 -7.64 -10.58
N HIS A 385 -14.32 -7.48 -9.38
CA HIS A 385 -14.60 -6.30 -8.55
C HIS A 385 -13.89 -5.05 -9.09
N PRO A 386 -14.49 -3.85 -8.94
CA PRO A 386 -13.76 -2.60 -9.14
C PRO A 386 -12.60 -2.49 -8.14
N VAL A 387 -11.38 -2.24 -8.63
CA VAL A 387 -10.19 -2.15 -7.78
C VAL A 387 -9.38 -0.88 -8.11
N SER A 388 -9.04 -0.10 -7.08
CA SER A 388 -8.02 0.94 -7.15
C SER A 388 -6.85 0.58 -6.22
N ALA A 389 -5.72 0.18 -6.80
CA ALA A 389 -4.57 -0.33 -6.05
C ALA A 389 -3.25 0.33 -6.50
N ASN A 390 -3.24 1.66 -6.53
CA ASN A 390 -2.13 2.43 -7.06
C ASN A 390 -0.88 2.41 -6.17
N VAL A 391 0.31 2.37 -6.78
CA VAL A 391 1.58 2.54 -6.07
C VAL A 391 1.71 3.98 -5.59
N ALA A 392 1.71 4.15 -4.27
CA ALA A 392 1.82 5.45 -3.63
C ALA A 392 3.29 5.90 -3.52
N PRO A 393 3.56 7.23 -3.49
CA PRO A 393 4.93 7.73 -3.43
C PRO A 393 5.61 7.47 -2.09
N ALA A 394 6.94 7.45 -2.12
CA ALA A 394 7.75 7.48 -0.92
C ALA A 394 7.40 8.77 -0.15
N THR A 395 6.83 8.62 1.05
CA THR A 395 6.19 9.72 1.77
C THR A 395 6.82 9.86 3.15
N ALA A 396 7.15 11.09 3.55
CA ALA A 396 7.78 11.41 4.84
C ALA A 396 6.77 11.38 6.01
N THR A 397 6.09 10.26 6.21
CA THR A 397 5.13 10.07 7.32
C THR A 397 5.84 9.99 8.67
N HIS A 398 5.12 10.24 9.77
CA HIS A 398 5.68 10.07 11.10
C HIS A 398 6.19 8.63 11.35
N SER A 399 5.48 7.62 10.82
CA SER A 399 5.87 6.21 10.94
C SER A 399 7.23 5.89 10.29
N VAL A 400 7.60 6.57 9.20
CA VAL A 400 8.91 6.43 8.57
C VAL A 400 9.96 7.29 9.27
N MET A 401 9.62 8.55 9.56
CA MET A 401 10.55 9.54 10.07
C MET A 401 11.05 9.25 11.50
N LYS A 402 10.35 8.39 12.26
CA LYS A 402 10.83 7.90 13.56
C LYS A 402 12.11 7.03 13.45
N ASN A 403 12.34 6.39 12.30
CA ASN A 403 13.57 5.63 12.06
C ASN A 403 14.66 6.55 11.52
N ARG A 404 15.70 6.79 12.32
CA ARG A 404 16.80 7.74 12.00
C ARG A 404 17.49 7.44 10.66
N LEU A 405 17.67 6.17 10.32
CA LEU A 405 18.34 5.78 9.07
C LEU A 405 17.46 6.11 7.87
N LEU A 406 16.17 5.78 7.94
CA LEU A 406 15.21 6.06 6.87
C LEU A 406 14.98 7.57 6.72
N ALA A 407 14.84 8.31 7.82
CA ALA A 407 14.71 9.77 7.80
C ALA A 407 15.92 10.45 7.12
N ALA A 408 17.14 10.00 7.44
CA ALA A 408 18.35 10.50 6.80
C ALA A 408 18.39 10.11 5.32
N ALA A 409 18.02 8.87 4.97
CA ALA A 409 17.97 8.42 3.59
C ALA A 409 16.98 9.23 2.74
N TYR A 410 15.80 9.51 3.29
CA TYR A 410 14.76 10.31 2.64
C TYR A 410 15.25 11.75 2.40
N SER A 411 15.97 12.32 3.37
CA SER A 411 16.59 13.64 3.21
C SER A 411 17.67 13.69 2.11
N GLY A 412 18.35 12.57 1.84
CA GLY A 412 19.34 12.43 0.77
C GLY A 412 18.79 11.95 -0.58
N ALA A 413 17.56 11.44 -0.61
CA ALA A 413 16.96 10.70 -1.74
C ALA A 413 16.97 11.49 -3.06
N LYS A 414 16.72 12.81 -2.99
CA LYS A 414 16.72 13.71 -4.15
C LYS A 414 18.05 13.71 -4.92
N ARG A 415 19.18 13.44 -4.26
CA ARG A 415 20.50 13.35 -4.92
C ARG A 415 20.62 12.16 -5.85
N PHE A 416 19.76 11.16 -5.66
CA PHE A 416 19.69 9.93 -6.46
C PHE A 416 18.47 9.92 -7.39
N GLY A 417 17.77 11.05 -7.55
CA GLY A 417 16.62 11.17 -8.45
C GLY A 417 15.29 10.69 -7.87
N VAL A 418 15.22 10.51 -6.55
CA VAL A 418 13.99 10.10 -5.85
C VAL A 418 13.34 11.31 -5.18
N GLU A 419 12.08 11.57 -5.50
CA GLU A 419 11.25 12.58 -4.81
C GLU A 419 10.55 11.91 -3.62
N VAL A 420 10.73 12.51 -2.45
CA VAL A 420 9.98 12.15 -1.24
C VAL A 420 8.88 13.18 -1.05
N PHE A 421 7.65 12.71 -0.94
CA PHE A 421 6.45 13.52 -0.87
C PHE A 421 6.09 13.83 0.60
N ALA A 422 5.40 14.96 0.80
CA ALA A 422 4.76 15.25 2.07
C ALA A 422 3.45 14.46 2.19
N PRO A 423 3.04 14.01 3.39
CA PRO A 423 1.81 13.23 3.57
C PRO A 423 0.56 13.88 2.98
N GLU A 424 0.41 15.20 3.12
CA GLU A 424 -0.70 15.95 2.54
C GLU A 424 -0.73 15.94 1.01
N THR A 425 0.44 15.99 0.35
CA THR A 425 0.53 15.85 -1.11
C THR A 425 0.11 14.45 -1.52
N SER A 426 0.69 13.42 -0.91
CA SER A 426 0.39 12.02 -1.26
C SER A 426 -1.07 11.68 -1.03
N ARG A 427 -1.66 12.14 0.08
CA ARG A 427 -3.06 11.90 0.43
C ARG A 427 -4.02 12.40 -0.64
N VAL A 428 -3.85 13.65 -1.09
CA VAL A 428 -4.73 14.21 -2.14
C VAL A 428 -4.45 13.57 -3.49
N LEU A 429 -3.18 13.33 -3.83
CA LEU A 429 -2.78 12.67 -5.08
C LEU A 429 -3.42 11.28 -5.21
N MET A 430 -3.29 10.45 -4.17
CA MET A 430 -3.81 9.09 -4.19
C MET A 430 -5.34 9.05 -4.08
N ALA A 431 -5.97 10.01 -3.39
CA ALA A 431 -7.42 10.13 -3.37
C ALA A 431 -7.99 10.52 -4.74
N ALA A 432 -7.31 11.41 -5.48
CA ALA A 432 -7.70 11.77 -6.84
C ALA A 432 -7.58 10.58 -7.80
N LEU A 433 -6.53 9.76 -7.67
CA LEU A 433 -6.41 8.51 -8.43
C LEU A 433 -7.50 7.50 -8.06
N LEU A 434 -7.84 7.37 -6.78
CA LEU A 434 -8.96 6.54 -6.34
C LEU A 434 -10.28 6.97 -7.01
N VAL A 435 -10.58 8.27 -7.00
CA VAL A 435 -11.77 8.80 -7.66
C VAL A 435 -11.73 8.53 -9.17
N HIS A 436 -10.58 8.77 -9.80
CA HIS A 436 -10.39 8.48 -11.22
C HIS A 436 -10.73 7.02 -11.55
N ASP A 437 -10.14 6.06 -10.83
CA ASP A 437 -10.31 4.64 -11.12
C ASP A 437 -11.78 4.20 -10.96
N LEU A 438 -12.45 4.70 -9.92
CA LEU A 438 -13.85 4.37 -9.65
C LEU A 438 -14.82 5.00 -10.66
N ARG A 439 -14.55 6.22 -11.12
CA ARG A 439 -15.40 6.94 -12.10
C ARG A 439 -15.14 6.48 -13.53
N ALA A 440 -13.89 6.25 -13.89
CA ALA A 440 -13.50 5.84 -15.24
C ALA A 440 -13.93 4.41 -15.58
N GLN A 441 -14.14 3.56 -14.56
CA GLN A 441 -14.45 2.13 -14.73
C GLN A 441 -13.51 1.47 -15.74
N ALA A 442 -12.22 1.81 -15.65
CA ALA A 442 -11.23 1.36 -16.62
C ALA A 442 -11.24 -0.19 -16.67
N PRO A 443 -11.12 -0.78 -17.88
CA PRO A 443 -11.07 -2.23 -17.98
C PRO A 443 -9.89 -2.77 -17.20
N ALA A 444 -10.05 -3.95 -16.60
CA ALA A 444 -8.96 -4.65 -15.96
C ALA A 444 -7.80 -4.83 -16.97
N PRO A 445 -6.54 -4.68 -16.54
CA PRO A 445 -5.39 -4.92 -17.39
C PRO A 445 -5.37 -6.39 -17.81
N ALA A 446 -4.81 -6.66 -19.00
CA ALA A 446 -4.68 -8.02 -19.50
C ALA A 446 -3.84 -8.91 -18.58
N HIS A 447 -2.75 -8.36 -18.03
CA HIS A 447 -1.92 -9.06 -17.05
C HIS A 447 -2.14 -8.45 -15.64
N PRO A 448 -2.45 -9.25 -14.60
CA PRO A 448 -2.84 -8.74 -13.28
C PRO A 448 -1.81 -7.85 -12.58
N ASP A 449 -0.50 -8.10 -12.76
CA ASP A 449 0.55 -7.23 -12.18
C ASP A 449 0.52 -5.79 -12.72
N ASP A 450 -0.03 -5.57 -13.91
CA ASP A 450 -0.04 -4.25 -14.54
C ASP A 450 -1.03 -3.29 -13.86
N LEU A 451 -1.92 -3.82 -12.98
CA LEU A 451 -2.76 -3.05 -12.06
C LEU A 451 -1.94 -2.09 -11.20
N PHE A 452 -0.70 -2.46 -10.84
CA PHE A 452 0.16 -1.63 -9.99
C PHE A 452 1.04 -0.66 -10.77
N VAL A 453 1.24 -0.92 -12.07
CA VAL A 453 2.07 -0.10 -12.95
C VAL A 453 1.26 1.07 -13.51
N ALA A 454 0.03 0.79 -13.93
CA ALA A 454 -0.92 1.82 -14.29
C ALA A 454 -1.14 2.75 -13.09
N GLY A 455 -1.08 4.06 -13.30
CA GLY A 455 -1.30 5.04 -12.23
C GLY A 455 -0.19 5.14 -11.18
N ALA A 456 0.95 4.46 -11.36
CA ALA A 456 2.00 4.42 -10.35
C ALA A 456 2.66 5.78 -10.10
N ALA A 457 2.68 6.20 -8.83
CA ALA A 457 3.39 7.37 -8.34
C ALA A 457 4.59 6.95 -7.48
N HIS A 458 5.56 6.23 -8.05
CA HIS A 458 6.66 5.59 -7.29
C HIS A 458 7.79 6.54 -6.86
N GLY A 459 7.61 7.86 -6.99
CA GLY A 459 8.58 8.87 -6.55
C GLY A 459 9.94 8.82 -7.27
N GLY A 460 10.01 8.22 -8.46
CA GLY A 460 11.29 8.02 -9.19
C GLY A 460 11.95 6.67 -8.98
N LEU A 461 11.54 5.88 -7.99
CA LEU A 461 12.23 4.64 -7.58
C LEU A 461 12.40 3.57 -8.68
N TRP A 462 11.55 3.56 -9.71
CA TRP A 462 11.71 2.63 -10.84
C TRP A 462 12.62 3.21 -11.94
N ARG A 463 12.58 4.52 -12.13
CA ARG A 463 13.31 5.22 -13.21
C ARG A 463 14.68 5.73 -12.77
N VAL A 464 15.17 5.38 -11.59
CA VAL A 464 16.53 5.75 -11.16
C VAL A 464 17.60 4.88 -11.84
N ALA A 465 18.81 5.41 -11.97
CA ALA A 465 19.96 4.69 -12.54
C ALA A 465 20.43 3.51 -11.69
N TYR A 466 20.21 3.59 -10.37
CA TYR A 466 20.82 2.72 -9.38
C TYR A 466 19.77 1.86 -8.68
N SER A 467 20.13 0.62 -8.36
CA SER A 467 19.34 -0.16 -7.41
C SER A 467 19.28 0.61 -6.07
N PRO A 468 18.09 0.86 -5.50
CA PRO A 468 17.95 1.60 -4.24
C PRO A 468 18.82 1.05 -3.11
N ARG A 469 18.92 -0.29 -2.99
CA ARG A 469 19.75 -0.95 -1.97
C ARG A 469 21.23 -0.60 -2.09
N SER A 470 21.72 -0.38 -3.32
CA SER A 470 23.12 -0.07 -3.60
C SER A 470 23.52 1.37 -3.25
N VAL A 471 22.56 2.26 -2.99
CA VAL A 471 22.81 3.68 -2.70
C VAL A 471 22.15 4.17 -1.40
N LEU A 472 21.32 3.34 -0.75
CA LEU A 472 20.58 3.72 0.46
C LEU A 472 21.48 4.25 1.59
N GLY A 473 22.61 3.57 1.85
CA GLY A 473 23.57 4.02 2.87
C GLY A 473 24.20 5.36 2.53
N LEU A 474 24.47 5.62 1.25
CA LEU A 474 24.98 6.91 0.78
C LEU A 474 23.92 8.01 0.90
N ALA A 475 22.67 7.70 0.57
CA ALA A 475 21.54 8.61 0.78
C ALA A 475 21.43 8.99 2.27
N ALA A 476 21.57 8.03 3.18
CA ALA A 476 21.55 8.31 4.62
C ALA A 476 22.71 9.21 5.07
N VAL A 477 23.94 8.91 4.65
CA VAL A 477 25.12 9.75 5.00
C VAL A 477 24.96 11.17 4.46
N THR A 478 24.50 11.30 3.23
CA THR A 478 24.34 12.60 2.56
C THR A 478 23.20 13.44 3.12
N GLY A 479 22.14 12.81 3.64
CA GLY A 479 21.00 13.48 4.26
C GLY A 479 21.17 13.78 5.76
N LEU A 480 22.18 13.20 6.42
CA LEU A 480 22.41 13.37 7.86
C LEU A 480 22.50 14.85 8.31
N PRO A 481 23.21 15.76 7.59
CA PRO A 481 23.26 17.17 7.99
C PRO A 481 21.91 17.89 7.93
N ALA A 482 21.02 17.51 7.01
CA ALA A 482 19.68 18.09 6.90
C ALA A 482 18.76 17.53 7.98
N ALA A 483 18.83 16.21 8.24
CA ALA A 483 18.06 15.55 9.29
C ALA A 483 18.39 16.04 10.71
N LEU A 484 19.62 16.52 10.93
CA LEU A 484 20.05 17.09 12.21
C LEU A 484 19.63 18.56 12.40
N ARG A 485 19.39 19.31 11.31
CA ARG A 485 18.95 20.73 11.36
C ARG A 485 17.44 20.91 11.46
N GLY A 486 16.65 19.91 11.04
CA GLY A 486 15.19 19.92 11.12
C GLY A 486 14.63 19.34 12.42
N ARG A 487 15.44 19.28 13.48
CA ARG A 487 15.04 18.86 14.83
C ARG A 487 14.82 20.05 15.74
#